data_AF-A0A431U0U4-F1
#
_entry.id   AF-A0A431U0U4-F1
#
_cell.length_a   1.000
_cell.length_b   1.000
_cell.length_c   1.000
_cell.angle_alpha   90.00
_cell.angle_beta   90.00
_cell.angle_gamma   90.00
#
_symmetry.space_group_name_H-M   'P 1'
#
loop_
_entity.id
_entity.type
_entity.pdbx_description
1 polymer ?
#
loop_
_entity_poly.entity_id
_entity_poly.type
_entity_poly.pdbx_seq_one_letter_code
_entity_poly.pdbx_strand_id
1 'polypeptide(L)'
;MLKRLFQRLRPLLPYLNILLAGAAYMANEYFVQGFCQPVTWAAWVLGLSTAAFLAWPWLQRAPRAVQVVAMLLQGLSFTVCLYCAWFIGLEPRYYLVGLLLGFLPLLVWVPVFFGVQLWHRMRTAALPYARLWFGLGVLALLPAQLWAEWQYQQFQAAVSRVHIDPRYNAAPYAAAMRRVLPRSYVTERVLGMRFRYHTYPNFEEDGWRPPLHDPLLTVLMRGELWHNDPFYWLGIERRAALYQHLFPGMRAKANCACGRSSDATGYWRWQPEWNPPGVPRSWAGLDSLSALPVRPLRSMMGGR
;
A
#
# COMPACT_ATOMS: atom_id res chain seq x y z
N MET A 1 -23.54 -18.92 -30.91
CA MET A 1 -22.79 -19.87 -30.05
C MET A 1 -22.47 -19.28 -28.66
N LEU A 2 -21.85 -18.10 -28.58
CA LEU A 2 -21.47 -17.41 -27.33
C LEU A 2 -22.58 -17.26 -26.29
N LYS A 3 -23.80 -16.85 -26.68
CA LYS A 3 -24.94 -16.68 -25.75
C LYS A 3 -25.33 -17.99 -25.04
N ARG A 4 -25.31 -19.13 -25.77
CA ARG A 4 -25.61 -20.45 -25.20
C ARG A 4 -24.51 -20.91 -24.26
N LEU A 5 -23.25 -20.68 -24.61
CA LEU A 5 -22.11 -20.95 -23.74
C LEU A 5 -22.20 -20.13 -22.45
N PHE A 6 -22.47 -18.83 -22.56
CA PHE A 6 -22.65 -17.95 -21.41
C PHE A 6 -23.79 -18.42 -20.51
N GLN A 7 -24.93 -18.81 -21.07
CA GLN A 7 -26.05 -19.35 -20.29
C GLN A 7 -25.69 -20.63 -19.54
N ARG A 8 -24.89 -21.53 -20.15
CA ARG A 8 -24.39 -22.75 -19.51
C ARG A 8 -23.37 -22.46 -18.41
N LEU A 9 -22.51 -21.46 -18.59
CA LEU A 9 -21.48 -21.08 -17.63
C LEU A 9 -22.02 -20.22 -16.48
N ARG A 10 -23.13 -19.52 -16.68
CA ARG A 10 -23.75 -18.63 -15.68
C ARG A 10 -23.91 -19.27 -14.29
N PRO A 11 -24.44 -20.50 -14.12
CA PRO A 11 -24.54 -21.13 -12.79
C PRO A 11 -23.17 -21.47 -12.18
N LEU A 12 -22.12 -21.61 -12.99
CA LEU A 12 -20.75 -21.92 -12.53
C LEU A 12 -19.95 -20.67 -12.16
N LEU A 13 -20.39 -19.47 -12.59
CA LEU A 13 -19.68 -18.21 -12.34
C LEU A 13 -19.35 -17.95 -10.86
N PRO A 14 -20.21 -18.24 -9.87
CA PRO A 14 -19.86 -18.06 -8.45
C PRO A 14 -18.64 -18.88 -8.04
N TYR A 15 -18.60 -20.16 -8.43
CA TYR A 15 -17.50 -21.06 -8.12
C TYR A 15 -16.24 -20.67 -8.86
N LEU A 16 -16.36 -20.24 -10.12
CA LEU A 16 -15.24 -19.70 -10.88
C LEU A 16 -14.67 -18.45 -10.19
N ASN A 17 -15.49 -17.53 -9.72
CA ASN A 17 -15.01 -16.34 -9.01
C ASN A 17 -14.28 -16.70 -7.71
N ILE A 18 -14.77 -17.67 -6.95
CA ILE A 18 -14.11 -18.16 -5.73
C ILE A 18 -12.75 -18.79 -6.09
N LEU A 19 -12.72 -19.64 -7.12
CA LEU A 19 -11.49 -20.26 -7.60
C LEU A 19 -10.48 -19.20 -8.07
N LEU A 20 -10.93 -18.19 -8.83
CA LEU A 20 -10.09 -17.09 -9.31
C LEU A 20 -9.55 -16.23 -8.17
N ALA A 21 -10.38 -15.89 -7.19
CA ALA A 21 -9.96 -15.12 -6.02
C ALA A 21 -8.94 -15.92 -5.18
N GLY A 22 -9.21 -17.21 -4.96
CA GLY A 22 -8.29 -18.11 -4.24
C GLY A 22 -6.97 -18.30 -4.98
N ALA A 23 -7.02 -18.56 -6.30
CA ALA A 23 -5.83 -18.69 -7.12
C ALA A 23 -5.02 -17.38 -7.18
N ALA A 24 -5.67 -16.22 -7.28
CA ALA A 24 -5.01 -14.93 -7.22
C ALA A 24 -4.36 -14.69 -5.84
N TYR A 25 -5.05 -15.01 -4.75
CA TYR A 25 -4.47 -14.92 -3.41
C TYR A 25 -3.25 -15.83 -3.24
N MET A 26 -3.36 -17.10 -3.63
CA MET A 26 -2.25 -18.06 -3.57
C MET A 26 -1.09 -17.64 -4.46
N ALA A 27 -1.36 -17.19 -5.68
CA ALA A 27 -0.30 -16.77 -6.59
C ALA A 27 0.39 -15.49 -6.13
N ASN A 28 -0.35 -14.60 -5.46
CA ASN A 28 0.23 -13.46 -4.78
C ASN A 28 1.12 -13.87 -3.61
N GLU A 29 0.66 -14.79 -2.76
CA GLU A 29 1.41 -15.18 -1.55
C GLU A 29 2.67 -16.00 -1.87
N TYR A 30 2.60 -16.91 -2.87
CA TYR A 30 3.63 -17.94 -3.07
C TYR A 30 4.47 -17.80 -4.34
N PHE A 31 4.01 -17.07 -5.38
CA PHE A 31 4.69 -17.09 -6.69
C PHE A 31 5.21 -15.73 -7.15
N VAL A 32 4.34 -14.73 -7.27
CA VAL A 32 4.64 -13.49 -8.01
C VAL A 32 4.64 -12.26 -7.10
N GLN A 33 4.00 -12.33 -5.93
CA GLN A 33 3.85 -11.22 -4.97
C GLN A 33 3.63 -9.85 -5.62
N GLY A 34 2.69 -9.82 -6.57
CA GLY A 34 2.29 -8.61 -7.28
C GLY A 34 1.70 -7.56 -6.33
N PHE A 35 1.06 -8.02 -5.26
CA PHE A 35 0.58 -7.23 -4.13
C PHE A 35 1.30 -7.67 -2.85
N CYS A 36 1.82 -6.70 -2.10
CA CYS A 36 2.35 -6.96 -0.77
C CYS A 36 1.23 -7.04 0.28
N GLN A 37 1.58 -7.34 1.53
CA GLN A 37 0.60 -7.41 2.62
C GLN A 37 -0.05 -6.04 2.85
N PRO A 38 -1.39 -5.91 2.77
CA PRO A 38 -2.03 -4.64 3.04
C PRO A 38 -1.89 -4.23 4.51
N VAL A 39 -1.84 -2.93 4.78
CA VAL A 39 -2.04 -2.41 6.14
C VAL A 39 -3.40 -2.85 6.70
N THR A 40 -3.51 -2.95 8.02
CA THR A 40 -4.65 -3.58 8.70
C THR A 40 -6.02 -3.08 8.22
N TRP A 41 -6.19 -1.76 8.06
CA TRP A 41 -7.48 -1.21 7.60
C TRP A 41 -7.79 -1.62 6.16
N ALA A 42 -6.79 -1.66 5.29
CA ALA A 42 -6.94 -2.06 3.89
C ALA A 42 -7.22 -3.56 3.78
N ALA A 43 -6.64 -4.38 4.66
CA ALA A 43 -6.95 -5.79 4.78
C ALA A 43 -8.43 -6.02 5.14
N TRP A 44 -8.97 -5.26 6.10
CA TRP A 44 -10.39 -5.31 6.46
C TRP A 44 -11.30 -4.88 5.30
N VAL A 45 -10.97 -3.78 4.63
CA VAL A 45 -11.72 -3.29 3.46
C VAL A 45 -11.75 -4.36 2.37
N LEU A 46 -10.58 -4.89 1.98
CA LEU A 46 -10.46 -5.93 0.96
C LEU A 46 -11.22 -7.20 1.35
N GLY A 47 -11.09 -7.66 2.59
CA GLY A 47 -11.74 -8.87 3.09
C GLY A 47 -13.27 -8.75 3.07
N LEU A 48 -13.81 -7.68 3.65
CA LEU A 48 -15.25 -7.43 3.70
C LEU A 48 -15.85 -7.22 2.31
N SER A 49 -15.18 -6.44 1.46
CA SER A 49 -15.65 -6.16 0.11
C SER A 49 -15.63 -7.43 -0.75
N THR A 50 -14.53 -8.20 -0.71
CA THR A 50 -14.40 -9.46 -1.45
C THR A 50 -15.42 -10.50 -0.96
N ALA A 51 -15.63 -10.61 0.35
CA ALA A 51 -16.64 -11.51 0.91
C ALA A 51 -18.04 -11.17 0.37
N ALA A 52 -18.42 -9.89 0.36
CA ALA A 52 -19.69 -9.48 -0.22
C ALA A 52 -19.77 -9.78 -1.72
N PHE A 53 -18.70 -9.53 -2.48
CA PHE A 53 -18.61 -9.83 -3.91
C PHE A 53 -18.84 -11.32 -4.21
N LEU A 54 -18.14 -12.20 -3.49
CA LEU A 54 -18.22 -13.65 -3.68
C LEU A 54 -19.57 -14.19 -3.19
N ALA A 55 -20.09 -13.68 -2.07
CA ALA A 55 -21.35 -14.12 -1.48
C ALA A 55 -22.61 -13.61 -2.19
N TRP A 56 -22.47 -12.70 -3.17
CA TRP A 56 -23.60 -12.06 -3.87
C TRP A 56 -24.73 -13.01 -4.34
N PRO A 57 -24.46 -14.18 -4.94
CA PRO A 57 -25.51 -15.09 -5.41
C PRO A 57 -26.45 -15.56 -4.31
N TRP A 58 -25.95 -15.67 -3.08
CA TRP A 58 -26.73 -16.04 -1.91
C TRP A 58 -27.37 -14.82 -1.26
N LEU A 59 -26.65 -13.69 -1.21
CA LEU A 59 -27.14 -12.43 -0.64
C LEU A 59 -28.35 -11.85 -1.39
N GLN A 60 -28.55 -12.18 -2.67
CA GLN A 60 -29.75 -11.80 -3.43
C GLN A 60 -31.07 -12.32 -2.82
N ARG A 61 -31.01 -13.40 -2.03
CA ARG A 61 -32.19 -13.97 -1.35
C ARG A 61 -32.37 -13.45 0.07
N ALA A 62 -31.42 -12.65 0.57
CA ALA A 62 -31.45 -12.11 1.92
C ALA A 62 -32.49 -10.98 2.06
N PRO A 63 -32.84 -10.56 3.28
CA PRO A 63 -33.69 -9.39 3.51
C PRO A 63 -33.14 -8.13 2.83
N ARG A 64 -34.04 -7.18 2.48
CA ARG A 64 -33.68 -5.96 1.74
C ARG A 64 -32.53 -5.17 2.37
N ALA A 65 -32.50 -5.05 3.70
CA ALA A 65 -31.43 -4.37 4.41
C ALA A 65 -30.04 -5.00 4.13
N VAL A 66 -29.97 -6.33 4.13
CA VAL A 66 -28.75 -7.07 3.83
C VAL A 66 -28.35 -6.87 2.36
N GLN A 67 -29.31 -6.86 1.44
CA GLN A 67 -29.04 -6.58 0.02
C GLN A 67 -28.49 -5.17 -0.20
N VAL A 68 -29.00 -4.17 0.53
CA VAL A 68 -28.50 -2.79 0.48
C VAL A 68 -27.06 -2.71 0.97
N VAL A 69 -26.76 -3.29 2.13
CA VAL A 69 -25.38 -3.35 2.67
C VAL A 69 -24.47 -4.09 1.70
N ALA A 70 -24.91 -5.22 1.16
CA ALA A 70 -24.17 -5.97 0.17
C ALA A 70 -23.88 -5.11 -1.06
N MET A 71 -24.86 -4.37 -1.60
CA MET A 71 -24.68 -3.49 -2.76
C MET A 71 -23.67 -2.35 -2.48
N LEU A 72 -23.70 -1.78 -1.29
CA LEU A 72 -22.69 -0.80 -0.84
C LEU A 72 -21.28 -1.44 -0.84
N LEU A 73 -21.13 -2.64 -0.29
CA LEU A 73 -19.86 -3.37 -0.29
C LEU A 73 -19.41 -3.80 -1.70
N GLN A 74 -20.34 -4.01 -2.66
CA GLN A 74 -19.98 -4.21 -4.08
C GLN A 74 -19.40 -2.92 -4.68
N GLY A 75 -19.96 -1.76 -4.35
CA GLY A 75 -19.41 -0.46 -4.75
C GLY A 75 -17.98 -0.26 -4.21
N LEU A 76 -17.77 -0.58 -2.93
CA LEU A 76 -16.45 -0.56 -2.31
C LEU A 76 -15.48 -1.54 -3.00
N SER A 77 -15.95 -2.75 -3.31
CA SER A 77 -15.17 -3.75 -4.05
C SER A 77 -14.76 -3.25 -5.43
N PHE A 78 -15.62 -2.48 -6.08
CA PHE A 78 -15.33 -1.90 -7.39
C PHE A 78 -14.20 -0.88 -7.29
N THR A 79 -14.21 -0.02 -6.28
CA THR A 79 -13.10 0.91 -6.00
C THR A 79 -11.78 0.14 -5.74
N VAL A 80 -11.83 -0.95 -4.98
CA VAL A 80 -10.65 -1.82 -4.76
C VAL A 80 -10.16 -2.43 -6.09
N CYS A 81 -11.06 -2.91 -6.94
CA CYS A 81 -10.70 -3.46 -8.25
C CYS A 81 -10.04 -2.41 -9.15
N LEU A 82 -10.58 -1.18 -9.18
CA LEU A 82 -10.00 -0.06 -9.93
C LEU A 82 -8.61 0.29 -9.39
N TYR A 83 -8.46 0.36 -8.07
CA TYR A 83 -7.19 0.61 -7.42
C TYR A 83 -6.15 -0.46 -7.79
N CYS A 84 -6.50 -1.74 -7.66
CA CYS A 84 -5.60 -2.85 -8.00
C CYS A 84 -5.19 -2.82 -9.47
N ALA A 85 -6.13 -2.57 -10.39
CA ALA A 85 -5.84 -2.45 -11.82
C ALA A 85 -4.90 -1.25 -12.11
N TRP A 86 -5.17 -0.10 -11.50
CA TRP A 86 -4.31 1.08 -11.59
C TRP A 86 -2.92 0.83 -11.03
N PHE A 87 -2.82 0.23 -9.84
CA PHE A 87 -1.55 -0.04 -9.16
C PHE A 87 -0.65 -0.98 -9.96
N ILE A 88 -1.21 -2.07 -10.50
CA ILE A 88 -0.46 -2.94 -11.43
C ILE A 88 -0.12 -2.17 -12.71
N GLY A 89 -1.03 -1.30 -13.17
CA GLY A 89 -0.88 -0.37 -14.30
C GLY A 89 0.33 0.54 -14.22
N LEU A 90 0.83 0.84 -13.01
CA LEU A 90 2.03 1.65 -12.81
C LEU A 90 3.29 0.99 -13.39
N GLU A 91 3.24 -0.31 -13.67
CA GLU A 91 4.36 -1.06 -14.22
C GLU A 91 3.92 -1.89 -15.45
N PRO A 92 3.88 -1.27 -16.64
CA PRO A 92 3.33 -1.86 -17.86
C PRO A 92 4.01 -3.17 -18.29
N ARG A 93 5.28 -3.40 -17.90
CA ARG A 93 5.99 -4.65 -18.21
C ARG A 93 5.24 -5.87 -17.68
N TYR A 94 4.48 -5.75 -16.58
CA TYR A 94 3.68 -6.86 -16.06
C TYR A 94 2.50 -7.24 -16.96
N TYR A 95 1.92 -6.28 -17.67
CA TYR A 95 0.90 -6.58 -18.67
C TYR A 95 1.50 -7.27 -19.89
N LEU A 96 2.69 -6.83 -20.32
CA LEU A 96 3.38 -7.40 -21.48
C LEU A 96 3.87 -8.83 -21.19
N VAL A 97 4.54 -9.04 -20.04
CA VAL A 97 5.00 -10.36 -19.57
C VAL A 97 3.82 -11.28 -19.29
N GLY A 98 2.73 -10.76 -18.71
CA GLY A 98 1.49 -11.50 -18.52
C GLY A 98 0.90 -11.97 -19.85
N LEU A 99 0.89 -11.12 -20.87
CA LEU A 99 0.38 -11.48 -22.20
C LEU A 99 1.20 -12.59 -22.88
N LEU A 100 2.53 -12.62 -22.65
CA LEU A 100 3.45 -13.58 -23.27
C LEU A 100 3.54 -14.92 -22.52
N LEU A 101 3.40 -14.95 -21.19
CA LEU A 101 3.58 -16.15 -20.37
C LEU A 101 2.30 -16.97 -20.12
N GLY A 102 1.16 -16.56 -20.67
CA GLY A 102 -0.09 -17.34 -20.74
C GLY A 102 -0.84 -17.59 -19.42
N PHE A 103 -0.15 -17.84 -18.30
CA PHE A 103 -0.71 -18.16 -16.98
C PHE A 103 -0.50 -17.08 -15.90
N LEU A 104 0.55 -16.25 -16.01
CA LEU A 104 0.69 -15.02 -15.22
C LEU A 104 -0.36 -13.90 -15.45
N PRO A 105 -1.09 -13.80 -16.59
CA PRO A 105 -2.05 -12.72 -16.80
C PRO A 105 -3.25 -12.82 -15.84
N LEU A 106 -3.50 -13.99 -15.23
CA LEU A 106 -4.63 -14.16 -14.31
C LEU A 106 -4.62 -13.18 -13.13
N LEU A 107 -3.48 -13.00 -12.46
CA LEU A 107 -3.34 -12.04 -11.35
C LEU A 107 -3.64 -10.60 -11.77
N VAL A 108 -3.22 -10.24 -12.98
CA VAL A 108 -3.35 -8.90 -13.52
C VAL A 108 -4.79 -8.60 -13.97
N TRP A 109 -5.45 -9.60 -14.55
CA TRP A 109 -6.79 -9.43 -15.13
C TRP A 109 -7.93 -9.73 -14.15
N VAL A 110 -7.70 -10.45 -13.05
CA VAL A 110 -8.75 -10.74 -12.05
C VAL A 110 -9.43 -9.47 -11.52
N PRO A 111 -8.70 -8.41 -11.10
CA PRO A 111 -9.32 -7.16 -10.67
C PRO A 111 -10.19 -6.52 -11.76
N VAL A 112 -9.73 -6.50 -13.01
CA VAL A 112 -10.48 -5.95 -14.14
C VAL A 112 -11.75 -6.77 -14.41
N PHE A 113 -11.62 -8.10 -14.43
CA PHE A 113 -12.74 -9.01 -14.65
C PHE A 113 -13.81 -8.87 -13.55
N PHE A 114 -13.39 -8.82 -12.28
CA PHE A 114 -14.30 -8.58 -11.16
C PHE A 114 -14.94 -7.19 -11.23
N GLY A 115 -14.19 -6.15 -11.61
CA GLY A 115 -14.72 -4.81 -11.86
C GLY A 115 -15.83 -4.78 -12.91
N VAL A 116 -15.64 -5.44 -14.05
CA VAL A 116 -16.67 -5.55 -15.10
C VAL A 116 -17.90 -6.31 -14.60
N GLN A 117 -17.71 -7.40 -13.85
CA GLN A 117 -18.83 -8.13 -13.25
C GLN A 117 -19.62 -7.28 -12.24
N LEU A 118 -18.92 -6.53 -11.39
CA LEU A 118 -19.51 -5.62 -10.41
C LEU A 118 -20.35 -4.54 -11.09
N TRP A 119 -19.81 -3.92 -12.13
CA TRP A 119 -20.51 -2.95 -12.96
C TRP A 119 -21.78 -3.55 -13.59
N HIS A 120 -21.67 -4.73 -14.20
CA HIS A 120 -22.81 -5.43 -14.80
C HIS A 120 -23.88 -5.78 -13.75
N ARG A 121 -23.47 -6.28 -12.57
CA ARG A 121 -24.38 -6.61 -11.45
C ARG A 121 -25.15 -5.38 -10.98
N MET A 122 -24.46 -4.25 -10.78
CA MET A 122 -25.10 -2.99 -10.40
C MET A 122 -26.15 -2.55 -11.43
N ARG A 123 -25.86 -2.68 -12.73
CA ARG A 123 -26.80 -2.28 -13.80
C ARG A 123 -28.04 -3.17 -13.90
N THR A 124 -27.94 -4.43 -13.48
CA THR A 124 -28.98 -5.46 -13.64
C THR A 124 -29.66 -5.88 -12.35
N ALA A 125 -29.26 -5.31 -11.20
CA ALA A 125 -29.85 -5.61 -9.91
C ALA A 125 -31.32 -5.17 -9.86
N ALA A 126 -32.19 -6.06 -9.38
CA ALA A 126 -33.61 -5.77 -9.16
C ALA A 126 -33.89 -4.93 -7.89
N LEU A 127 -32.85 -4.63 -7.10
CA LEU A 127 -32.95 -3.86 -5.87
C LEU A 127 -33.26 -2.38 -6.18
N PRO A 128 -34.30 -1.77 -5.58
CA PRO A 128 -34.56 -0.36 -5.71
C PRO A 128 -33.35 0.48 -5.32
N TYR A 129 -33.04 1.50 -6.12
CA TYR A 129 -31.90 2.39 -5.90
C TYR A 129 -30.53 1.66 -5.87
N ALA A 130 -30.39 0.48 -6.46
CA ALA A 130 -29.13 -0.27 -6.51
C ALA A 130 -27.92 0.59 -6.95
N ARG A 131 -28.12 1.44 -7.97
CA ARG A 131 -27.07 2.34 -8.49
C ARG A 131 -26.63 3.38 -7.45
N LEU A 132 -27.57 3.90 -6.66
CA LEU A 132 -27.28 4.85 -5.58
C LEU A 132 -26.44 4.16 -4.50
N TRP A 133 -26.89 3.01 -3.99
CA TRP A 133 -26.16 2.27 -2.95
C TRP A 133 -24.76 1.84 -3.40
N PHE A 134 -24.65 1.39 -4.65
CA PHE A 134 -23.36 1.07 -5.26
C PHE A 134 -22.48 2.33 -5.38
N GLY A 135 -23.01 3.45 -5.86
CA GLY A 135 -22.29 4.72 -5.97
C GLY A 135 -21.80 5.24 -4.61
N LEU A 136 -22.63 5.15 -3.57
CA LEU A 136 -22.22 5.47 -2.20
C LEU A 136 -21.09 4.55 -1.73
N GLY A 137 -21.13 3.26 -2.09
CA GLY A 137 -20.04 2.32 -1.84
C GLY A 137 -18.74 2.70 -2.55
N VAL A 138 -18.81 3.13 -3.82
CA VAL A 138 -17.65 3.61 -4.59
C VAL A 138 -17.00 4.80 -3.90
N LEU A 139 -17.81 5.72 -3.38
CA LEU A 139 -17.38 6.94 -2.70
C LEU A 139 -17.06 6.75 -1.21
N ALA A 140 -17.26 5.55 -0.64
CA ALA A 140 -17.14 5.32 0.79
C ALA A 140 -15.72 5.62 1.35
N LEU A 141 -14.68 5.50 0.52
CA LEU A 141 -13.30 5.79 0.90
C LEU A 141 -12.90 7.27 0.69
N LEU A 142 -13.74 8.08 0.05
CA LEU A 142 -13.43 9.48 -0.25
C LEU A 142 -13.16 10.32 1.01
N PRO A 143 -13.92 10.21 2.12
CA PRO A 143 -13.61 10.98 3.32
C PRO A 143 -12.22 10.66 3.90
N ALA A 144 -11.81 9.39 3.90
CA ALA A 144 -10.48 8.99 4.35
C ALA A 144 -9.38 9.55 3.43
N GLN A 145 -9.62 9.55 2.12
CA GLN A 145 -8.74 10.17 1.13
C GLN A 145 -8.59 11.69 1.33
N LEU A 146 -9.70 12.41 1.50
CA LEU A 146 -9.67 13.86 1.74
C LEU A 146 -8.97 14.21 3.06
N TRP A 147 -9.21 13.43 4.12
CA TRP A 147 -8.53 13.60 5.40
C TRP A 147 -7.01 13.39 5.29
N ALA A 148 -6.59 12.38 4.53
CA ALA A 148 -5.18 12.11 4.31
C ALA A 148 -4.53 13.18 3.41
N GLU A 149 -5.23 13.67 2.38
CA GLU A 149 -4.76 14.78 1.54
C GLU A 149 -4.54 16.04 2.37
N TRP A 150 -5.48 16.36 3.27
CA TRP A 150 -5.34 17.48 4.19
C TRP A 150 -4.12 17.35 5.11
N GLN A 151 -3.87 16.16 5.68
CA GLN A 151 -2.63 15.93 6.45
C GLN A 151 -1.38 16.01 5.58
N TYR A 152 -1.46 15.57 4.34
CA TYR A 152 -0.34 15.64 3.40
C TYR A 152 0.04 17.09 3.08
N GLN A 153 -0.95 17.98 2.92
CA GLN A 153 -0.73 19.41 2.77
C GLN A 153 -0.02 20.01 3.99
N GLN A 154 -0.43 19.63 5.20
CA GLN A 154 0.26 20.07 6.43
C GLN A 154 1.70 19.56 6.50
N PHE A 155 1.91 18.31 6.12
CA PHE A 155 3.23 17.71 6.04
C PHE A 155 4.11 18.46 5.02
N GLN A 156 3.61 18.74 3.81
CA GLN A 156 4.35 19.50 2.80
C GLN A 156 4.68 20.92 3.28
N ALA A 157 3.73 21.59 3.92
CA ALA A 157 3.93 22.91 4.51
C ALA A 157 4.94 22.91 5.67
N ALA A 158 5.13 21.78 6.36
CA ALA A 158 6.17 21.63 7.37
C ALA A 158 7.55 21.41 6.72
N VAL A 159 7.62 20.54 5.70
CA VAL A 159 8.86 20.26 4.96
C VAL A 159 9.40 21.53 4.29
N SER A 160 8.54 22.33 3.68
CA SER A 160 8.93 23.57 2.98
C SER A 160 9.52 24.65 3.90
N ARG A 161 9.32 24.56 5.22
CA ARG A 161 9.94 25.49 6.19
C ARG A 161 11.42 25.22 6.41
N VAL A 162 11.93 24.04 6.04
CA VAL A 162 13.33 23.65 6.24
C VAL A 162 14.13 23.97 4.99
N HIS A 163 14.88 25.07 5.04
CA HIS A 163 15.73 25.56 3.95
C HIS A 163 17.15 24.97 4.01
N ILE A 164 17.25 23.66 4.30
CA ILE A 164 18.53 22.93 4.36
C ILE A 164 18.48 21.89 3.25
N ASP A 165 19.43 21.91 2.32
CA ASP A 165 19.50 20.87 1.29
C ASP A 165 20.05 19.57 1.92
N PRO A 166 19.26 18.48 1.94
CA PRO A 166 19.68 17.21 2.54
C PRO A 166 20.90 16.59 1.85
N ARG A 167 21.22 16.96 0.60
CA ARG A 167 22.38 16.46 -0.14
C ARG A 167 23.70 16.97 0.43
N TYR A 168 23.70 18.17 1.00
CA TYR A 168 24.90 18.80 1.54
C TYR A 168 24.96 18.73 3.08
N ASN A 169 23.81 18.74 3.77
CA ASN A 169 23.75 18.87 5.23
C ASN A 169 22.64 18.01 5.87
N ALA A 170 22.72 16.69 5.71
CA ALA A 170 21.68 15.77 6.18
C ALA A 170 21.44 15.75 7.70
N ALA A 171 22.48 15.91 8.53
CA ALA A 171 22.32 15.89 10.00
C ALA A 171 21.58 17.14 10.53
N PRO A 172 21.98 18.38 10.14
CA PRO A 172 21.18 19.58 10.41
C PRO A 172 19.75 19.50 9.85
N TYR A 173 19.59 18.97 8.64
CA TYR A 173 18.28 18.76 8.03
C TYR A 173 17.39 17.84 8.88
N ALA A 174 17.89 16.68 9.29
CA ALA A 174 17.15 15.75 10.14
C ALA A 174 16.76 16.38 11.49
N ALA A 175 17.66 17.15 12.10
CA ALA A 175 17.38 17.86 13.35
C ALA A 175 16.29 18.93 13.18
N ALA A 176 16.29 19.67 12.07
CA ALA A 176 15.24 20.62 11.73
C ALA A 176 13.89 19.91 11.51
N MET A 177 13.89 18.81 10.76
CA MET A 177 12.69 18.01 10.48
C MET A 177 12.02 17.49 11.76
N ARG A 178 12.78 17.06 12.77
CA ARG A 178 12.24 16.63 14.07
C ARG A 178 11.38 17.70 14.75
N ARG A 179 11.68 18.99 14.51
CA ARG A 179 10.99 20.12 15.15
C ARG A 179 9.74 20.54 14.40
N VAL A 180 9.73 20.38 13.07
CA VAL A 180 8.65 20.92 12.22
C VAL A 180 7.63 19.86 11.80
N LEU A 181 8.02 18.58 11.70
CA LEU A 181 7.12 17.55 11.18
C LEU A 181 5.98 17.25 12.16
N PRO A 182 4.72 17.27 11.70
CA PRO A 182 3.59 16.93 12.56
C PRO A 182 3.58 15.42 12.86
N ARG A 183 3.21 15.03 14.08
CA ARG A 183 3.01 13.60 14.41
C ARG A 183 1.64 13.15 13.93
N SER A 184 1.53 12.91 12.63
CA SER A 184 0.27 12.56 11.96
C SER A 184 0.34 11.18 11.29
N TYR A 185 -0.81 10.67 10.86
CA TYR A 185 -0.90 9.42 10.08
C TYR A 185 -0.03 9.51 8.83
N VAL A 186 -0.20 10.58 8.04
CA VAL A 186 0.55 10.74 6.79
C VAL A 186 2.05 10.88 7.05
N THR A 187 2.47 11.61 8.09
CA THR A 187 3.90 11.73 8.41
C THR A 187 4.51 10.39 8.76
N GLU A 188 3.79 9.53 9.49
CA GLU A 188 4.23 8.17 9.78
C GLU A 188 4.38 7.33 8.50
N ARG A 189 3.39 7.38 7.60
CA ARG A 189 3.44 6.63 6.33
C ARG A 189 4.53 7.12 5.40
N VAL A 190 4.66 8.44 5.23
CA VAL A 190 5.69 9.05 4.39
C VAL A 190 7.07 8.78 5.00
N LEU A 191 7.31 9.00 6.30
CA LEU A 191 8.61 8.65 6.87
C LEU A 191 8.88 7.14 6.83
N GLY A 192 7.86 6.30 6.92
CA GLY A 192 7.96 4.84 6.84
C GLY A 192 8.20 4.27 5.44
N MET A 193 8.17 5.07 4.37
CA MET A 193 8.42 4.53 3.03
C MET A 193 9.82 3.91 2.95
N ARG A 194 9.96 2.84 2.16
CA ARG A 194 11.23 2.11 1.92
C ARG A 194 11.84 1.40 3.12
N PHE A 195 11.23 1.40 4.30
CA PHE A 195 11.59 0.47 5.38
C PHE A 195 10.37 -0.11 6.10
N ARG A 196 9.18 0.44 5.89
CA ARG A 196 7.92 -0.08 6.45
C ARG A 196 6.78 -0.14 5.42
N TYR A 197 6.66 0.86 4.55
CA TYR A 197 5.64 0.93 3.50
C TYR A 197 6.26 1.00 2.11
N HIS A 198 5.65 0.34 1.12
CA HIS A 198 5.96 0.51 -0.29
C HIS A 198 4.80 1.16 -1.03
N THR A 199 5.14 1.83 -2.11
CA THR A 199 4.23 2.63 -2.95
C THR A 199 4.28 2.22 -4.42
N TYR A 200 5.08 1.21 -4.77
CA TYR A 200 5.30 0.81 -6.17
C TYR A 200 5.35 -0.72 -6.32
N PRO A 201 4.91 -1.29 -7.46
CA PRO A 201 4.87 -2.73 -7.70
C PRO A 201 6.19 -3.38 -8.18
N ASN A 202 7.30 -2.65 -8.35
CA ASN A 202 8.60 -3.22 -8.78
C ASN A 202 9.20 -4.16 -7.73
N PHE A 203 9.62 -5.37 -8.12
CA PHE A 203 10.32 -6.35 -7.27
C PHE A 203 11.78 -6.59 -7.66
N GLU A 204 12.18 -6.16 -8.86
CA GLU A 204 13.43 -6.59 -9.50
C GLU A 204 14.63 -5.76 -9.08
N GLU A 205 14.41 -4.48 -8.76
CA GLU A 205 15.51 -3.51 -8.60
C GLU A 205 15.96 -3.28 -7.15
N ASP A 206 15.12 -3.57 -6.15
CA ASP A 206 15.39 -3.09 -4.78
C ASP A 206 16.05 -4.11 -3.85
N GLY A 207 16.14 -5.39 -4.26
CA GLY A 207 16.68 -6.49 -3.44
C GLY A 207 15.97 -6.74 -2.10
N TRP A 208 15.00 -5.89 -1.75
CA TRP A 208 14.33 -5.79 -0.47
C TRP A 208 13.02 -5.01 -0.63
N ARG A 209 11.95 -5.38 0.09
CA ARG A 209 10.67 -4.67 0.09
C ARG A 209 10.23 -4.34 1.51
N PRO A 210 9.60 -3.20 1.77
CA PRO A 210 8.83 -2.99 2.99
C PRO A 210 7.60 -3.92 3.04
N PRO A 211 7.27 -4.52 4.19
CA PRO A 211 6.22 -5.55 4.24
C PRO A 211 4.82 -5.03 3.95
N LEU A 212 4.54 -3.74 4.19
CA LEU A 212 3.17 -3.23 4.20
C LEU A 212 2.83 -2.36 3.00
N HIS A 213 1.67 -2.62 2.41
CA HIS A 213 1.05 -1.85 1.34
C HIS A 213 0.00 -0.93 1.93
N ASP A 214 0.15 0.38 1.73
CA ASP A 214 -0.85 1.36 2.10
C ASP A 214 -1.42 2.00 0.82
N PRO A 215 -2.64 1.63 0.40
CA PRO A 215 -3.28 2.22 -0.76
C PRO A 215 -3.45 3.73 -0.67
N LEU A 216 -3.69 4.24 0.54
CA LEU A 216 -3.90 5.66 0.76
C LEU A 216 -2.60 6.43 0.53
N LEU A 217 -1.49 5.93 1.09
CA LEU A 217 -0.16 6.49 0.82
C LEU A 217 0.17 6.45 -0.68
N THR A 218 -0.14 5.34 -1.36
CA THR A 218 0.12 5.19 -2.81
C THR A 218 -0.66 6.21 -3.64
N VAL A 219 -1.93 6.43 -3.31
CA VAL A 219 -2.78 7.45 -3.97
C VAL A 219 -2.31 8.87 -3.65
N LEU A 220 -1.92 9.17 -2.40
CA LEU A 220 -1.39 10.49 -2.00
C LEU A 220 -0.10 10.83 -2.74
N MET A 221 0.79 9.86 -2.85
CA MET A 221 2.02 9.98 -3.63
C MET A 221 1.75 9.86 -5.14
N ARG A 222 0.47 9.77 -5.57
CA ARG A 222 -0.02 9.72 -6.96
C ARG A 222 0.64 8.67 -7.85
N GLY A 223 1.17 7.60 -7.26
CA GLY A 223 1.98 6.61 -7.99
C GLY A 223 3.28 7.20 -8.57
N GLU A 224 3.69 8.38 -8.11
CA GLU A 224 4.88 9.06 -8.60
C GLU A 224 6.12 8.26 -8.24
N LEU A 225 6.94 8.07 -9.26
CA LEU A 225 8.24 7.40 -9.21
C LEU A 225 9.14 8.09 -8.19
N TRP A 226 10.08 7.31 -7.64
CA TRP A 226 11.24 7.63 -6.77
C TRP A 226 11.59 9.09 -6.40
N HIS A 227 11.39 10.05 -7.30
CA HIS A 227 11.83 11.44 -7.24
C HIS A 227 10.90 12.36 -6.43
N ASN A 228 9.66 11.93 -6.16
CA ASN A 228 8.72 12.72 -5.35
C ASN A 228 8.65 12.29 -3.88
N ASP A 229 9.56 11.40 -3.47
CA ASP A 229 9.83 11.13 -2.06
C ASP A 229 10.56 12.33 -1.43
N PRO A 230 9.93 13.09 -0.52
CA PRO A 230 10.52 14.29 0.08
C PRO A 230 11.78 13.98 0.90
N PHE A 231 12.00 12.72 1.27
CA PHE A 231 13.16 12.26 2.02
C PHE A 231 14.10 11.37 1.21
N TYR A 232 13.98 11.38 -0.12
CA TYR A 232 14.85 10.60 -1.01
C TYR A 232 16.34 10.76 -0.64
N TRP A 233 16.78 12.00 -0.55
CA TRP A 233 18.17 12.38 -0.30
C TRP A 233 18.63 12.20 1.14
N LEU A 234 17.72 11.95 2.08
CA LEU A 234 18.09 11.73 3.49
C LEU A 234 18.82 10.40 3.66
N GLY A 235 18.59 9.45 2.75
CA GLY A 235 19.04 8.07 2.91
C GLY A 235 18.19 7.31 3.94
N ILE A 236 18.19 5.99 3.81
CA ILE A 236 17.22 5.14 4.52
C ILE A 236 17.45 5.08 6.03
N GLU A 237 18.70 5.04 6.47
CA GLU A 237 19.07 4.92 7.89
C GLU A 237 18.71 6.20 8.66
N ARG A 238 19.03 7.37 8.10
CA ARG A 238 18.70 8.66 8.73
C ARG A 238 17.20 8.89 8.74
N ARG A 239 16.49 8.46 7.70
CA ARG A 239 15.02 8.45 7.66
C ARG A 239 14.45 7.52 8.73
N ALA A 240 14.98 6.32 8.91
CA ALA A 240 14.57 5.39 9.95
C ALA A 240 14.84 5.95 11.36
N ALA A 241 15.98 6.61 11.57
CA ALA A 241 16.28 7.29 12.83
C ALA A 241 15.34 8.47 13.11
N LEU A 242 15.00 9.27 12.08
CA LEU A 242 14.01 10.34 12.17
C LEU A 242 12.61 9.77 12.50
N TYR A 243 12.23 8.68 11.85
CA TYR A 243 11.00 7.96 12.11
C TYR A 243 10.92 7.45 13.56
N GLN A 244 11.95 6.76 14.05
CA GLN A 244 11.99 6.26 15.44
C GLN A 244 11.92 7.40 16.46
N HIS A 245 12.50 8.55 16.15
CA HIS A 245 12.41 9.71 17.02
C HIS A 245 10.98 10.28 17.10
N LEU A 246 10.28 10.34 15.96
CA LEU A 246 8.91 10.88 15.92
C LEU A 246 7.85 9.87 16.41
N PHE A 247 8.11 8.58 16.23
CA PHE A 247 7.21 7.48 16.56
C PHE A 247 7.91 6.38 17.37
N PRO A 248 8.38 6.66 18.60
CA PRO A 248 9.22 5.72 19.38
C PRO A 248 8.51 4.42 19.78
N GLY A 249 7.16 4.40 19.80
CA GLY A 249 6.37 3.19 20.03
C GLY A 249 6.23 2.28 18.79
N MET A 250 6.71 2.73 17.64
CA MET A 250 6.50 2.07 16.35
C MET A 250 7.80 1.46 15.85
N ARG A 251 7.91 0.14 15.91
CA ARG A 251 9.11 -0.58 15.42
C ARG A 251 9.28 -0.39 13.91
N ALA A 252 10.48 -0.04 13.47
CA ALA A 252 10.87 -0.21 12.08
C ALA A 252 10.83 -1.72 11.78
N LYS A 253 10.24 -2.11 10.65
CA LYS A 253 10.14 -3.51 10.25
C LYS A 253 10.88 -3.71 8.94
N ALA A 254 12.18 -3.97 9.05
CA ALA A 254 13.04 -4.28 7.91
C ALA A 254 12.95 -5.75 7.47
N ASN A 255 12.14 -6.59 8.13
CA ASN A 255 11.93 -7.97 7.74
C ASN A 255 10.71 -8.08 6.80
N CYS A 256 10.96 -8.50 5.58
CA CYS A 256 9.91 -8.69 4.59
C CYS A 256 9.85 -10.13 4.14
N ALA A 257 8.64 -10.69 4.13
CA ALA A 257 8.39 -12.00 3.55
C ALA A 257 8.78 -12.05 2.05
N CYS A 258 8.76 -10.91 1.36
CA CYS A 258 9.14 -10.77 -0.04
C CYS A 258 10.66 -10.68 -0.28
N GLY A 259 11.46 -10.48 0.78
CA GLY A 259 12.90 -10.39 0.64
C GLY A 259 13.47 -11.76 0.33
N ARG A 260 14.28 -11.89 -0.74
CA ARG A 260 14.97 -13.16 -1.09
C ARG A 260 15.80 -13.72 0.06
N SER A 261 16.14 -12.89 1.04
CA SER A 261 16.78 -13.27 2.29
C SER A 261 15.83 -12.91 3.45
N SER A 262 15.23 -13.91 4.08
CA SER A 262 14.33 -13.78 5.23
C SER A 262 15.01 -13.31 6.53
N ASP A 263 16.28 -12.93 6.45
CA ASP A 263 17.19 -12.70 7.57
C ASP A 263 17.46 -11.21 7.87
N ALA A 264 16.83 -10.28 7.14
CA ALA A 264 17.16 -8.85 7.14
C ALA A 264 18.63 -8.52 6.77
N THR A 265 19.44 -9.50 6.40
CA THR A 265 20.82 -9.35 5.91
C THR A 265 20.91 -9.19 4.38
N GLY A 266 19.79 -9.29 3.66
CA GLY A 266 19.72 -8.88 2.25
C GLY A 266 20.18 -7.44 1.98
N TYR A 267 20.15 -6.59 3.02
CA TYR A 267 20.74 -5.26 3.01
C TYR A 267 22.24 -5.24 2.68
N TRP A 268 22.98 -6.33 2.94
CA TRP A 268 24.43 -6.38 2.71
C TRP A 268 24.79 -6.53 1.22
N ARG A 269 23.86 -6.95 0.37
CA ARG A 269 24.03 -6.95 -1.10
C ARG A 269 23.49 -5.70 -1.77
N TRP A 270 23.08 -4.70 -0.99
CA TRP A 270 22.82 -3.36 -1.48
C TRP A 270 24.13 -2.75 -1.98
N GLN A 271 24.15 -2.24 -3.20
CA GLN A 271 25.38 -1.77 -3.83
C GLN A 271 25.98 -0.59 -3.02
N PRO A 272 27.24 -0.69 -2.55
CA PRO A 272 27.88 0.33 -1.72
C PRO A 272 27.93 1.73 -2.34
N GLU A 273 27.78 1.81 -3.66
CA GLU A 273 27.80 3.01 -4.49
C GLU A 273 26.68 4.01 -4.11
N TRP A 274 25.61 3.52 -3.49
CA TRP A 274 24.44 4.30 -3.11
C TRP A 274 24.52 4.85 -1.68
N ASN A 275 25.60 4.55 -0.94
CA ASN A 275 25.83 5.07 0.40
C ASN A 275 26.92 6.16 0.37
N PRO A 276 26.63 7.41 0.77
CA PRO A 276 27.68 8.41 0.90
C PRO A 276 28.73 7.94 1.94
N PRO A 277 30.01 8.35 1.80
CA PRO A 277 31.05 7.99 2.75
C PRO A 277 30.65 8.32 4.20
N GLY A 278 30.90 7.38 5.13
CA GLY A 278 30.67 7.58 6.57
C GLY A 278 29.32 7.09 7.12
N VAL A 279 28.53 6.37 6.33
CA VAL A 279 27.25 5.79 6.76
C VAL A 279 27.45 4.30 7.18
N PRO A 280 26.98 3.87 8.37
CA PRO A 280 27.13 2.49 8.85
C PRO A 280 26.58 1.46 7.87
N ARG A 281 27.38 0.47 7.48
CA ARG A 281 27.04 -0.48 6.40
C ARG A 281 26.02 -1.56 6.78
N SER A 282 25.33 -1.45 7.93
CA SER A 282 24.39 -2.49 8.36
C SER A 282 23.35 -2.03 9.39
N TRP A 283 22.17 -2.65 9.33
CA TRP A 283 21.10 -2.52 10.33
C TRP A 283 21.47 -3.06 11.72
N ALA A 284 22.54 -3.86 11.86
CA ALA A 284 23.06 -4.23 13.18
C ALA A 284 23.45 -3.01 14.02
N GLY A 285 23.77 -1.88 13.37
CA GLY A 285 23.92 -0.58 14.03
C GLY A 285 22.60 0.04 14.50
N LEU A 286 21.47 -0.20 13.83
CA LEU A 286 20.15 0.33 14.19
C LEU A 286 19.46 -0.46 15.30
N ASP A 287 19.63 -1.78 15.37
CA ASP A 287 19.20 -2.56 16.54
C ASP A 287 19.99 -2.15 17.80
N SER A 288 21.24 -1.72 17.64
CA SER A 288 22.02 -1.09 18.70
C SER A 288 21.54 0.34 19.05
N LEU A 289 20.89 1.06 18.12
CA LEU A 289 20.27 2.37 18.40
C LEU A 289 19.01 2.26 19.28
N SER A 290 18.27 1.15 19.20
CA SER A 290 17.23 0.82 20.20
C SER A 290 17.81 0.40 21.56
N ALA A 291 19.08 -0.01 21.61
CA ALA A 291 19.80 -0.32 22.84
C ALA A 291 20.55 0.89 23.43
N LEU A 292 20.68 2.01 22.69
CA LEU A 292 21.19 3.24 23.27
C LEU A 292 20.16 3.77 24.27
N PRO A 293 20.53 3.98 25.55
CA PRO A 293 19.63 4.63 26.48
C PRO A 293 19.27 5.99 25.89
N VAL A 294 17.97 6.27 25.78
CA VAL A 294 17.46 7.60 25.52
C VAL A 294 17.96 8.47 26.67
N ARG A 295 19.15 9.05 26.54
CA ARG A 295 19.69 9.94 27.56
C ARG A 295 18.71 11.10 27.62
N PRO A 296 18.05 11.35 28.77
CA PRO A 296 17.26 12.55 28.90
C PRO A 296 18.19 13.74 28.60
N LEU A 297 17.70 14.67 27.79
CA LEU A 297 18.32 15.97 27.57
C LEU A 297 18.34 16.72 28.91
N ARG A 298 19.29 16.35 29.79
CA ARG A 298 19.64 17.13 30.97
C ARG A 298 20.44 18.33 30.47
N SER A 299 19.75 19.46 30.42
CA SER A 299 20.25 20.82 30.62
C SER A 299 21.78 21.00 30.43
N MET A 300 22.20 21.28 29.21
CA MET A 300 23.37 22.13 28.98
C MET A 300 22.97 23.61 29.20
N MET A 301 22.49 23.89 30.41
CA MET A 301 22.41 25.24 30.98
C MET A 301 22.81 25.10 32.43
N GLY A 302 24.08 25.40 32.71
CA GLY A 302 24.62 25.34 34.07
C GLY A 302 26.12 25.11 34.08
N GLY A 303 26.89 26.15 33.79
CA GLY A 303 28.33 26.17 33.97
C GLY A 303 28.86 27.54 33.61
N ARG A 304 28.96 28.40 34.63
CA ARG A 304 29.58 29.73 34.60
C ARG A 304 31.05 29.65 34.26
#